data_AF-A0A2V8YQT8-F1
#
_entry.id   AF-A0A2V8YQT8-F1
#
_cell.length_a   1.000
_cell.length_b   1.000
_cell.length_c   1.000
_cell.angle_alpha   90.00
_cell.angle_beta   90.00
_cell.angle_gamma   90.00
#
_symmetry.space_group_name_H-M   'P 1'
#
loop_
_entity.id
_entity.type
_entity.pdbx_description
1 polymer ?
#
loop_
_entity_poly.entity_id
_entity_poly.type
_entity_poly.pdbx_seq_one_letter_code
_entity_poly.pdbx_strand_id
1 'polypeptide(L)'
;MTRNLDTDDRAVEFGSLPVEDGEILPAGALDSEAPDQQRLTEASGNEGASFERSYHRAALVIWPQDRFVDVLLQAGPAAALPYFKDRVQASNSLSAPATDRQTVHSIAERIIAVWEASGNNGHRQRYKEADRSDMIALLGQLADAPLLERFIAGVVTREYDGSENKVLAANVRWLDPMQTGQLLSHLVIENMRTFPAACVDLLSRLTRESGLEPTAGWIAALREIAAAVVGALPDLKQRQPDHPDRDWRRTQKAKPVHGTTVVDLLETLAALNASTLRDASCKAIVANPEVFNPAKLIVSALQLLRERNSDAVLRDKEFQRLWAHSAEFLLARSEQPPESPKDWRLDVKIACQCDDCRELQAFALDPASQTHRFRVKQERRQHLHQQIDRHRLDMTHVTERAGSPQTLVCSKTRATYERQCHRYKEDIASMAVLYPLIGEMDEDVQTLRARLEAARQRCPQAKAAAT
;
A
#
# COMPACT_ATOMS: atom_id res chain seq x y z
N MET A 1 -33.98 -9.83 -4.38
CA MET A 1 -32.93 -10.44 -3.54
C MET A 1 -33.43 -11.79 -3.08
N THR A 2 -32.94 -12.86 -3.70
CA THR A 2 -33.22 -14.24 -3.29
C THR A 2 -32.41 -14.52 -2.03
N ARG A 3 -33.07 -14.82 -0.90
CA ARG A 3 -32.40 -15.32 0.31
C ARG A 3 -32.44 -16.84 0.24
N ASN A 4 -31.29 -17.50 0.31
CA ASN A 4 -31.26 -18.94 0.51
C ASN A 4 -31.51 -19.21 1.99
N LEU A 5 -32.38 -20.16 2.32
CA LEU A 5 -32.71 -20.56 3.69
C LEU A 5 -32.35 -22.03 3.88
N ASP A 6 -31.86 -22.40 5.06
CA ASP A 6 -31.71 -23.81 5.45
C ASP A 6 -33.04 -24.40 5.94
N THR A 7 -33.02 -25.66 6.37
CA THR A 7 -34.21 -26.35 6.90
C THR A 7 -34.74 -25.77 8.21
N ASP A 8 -33.99 -24.88 8.86
CA ASP A 8 -34.36 -24.18 10.09
C ASP A 8 -34.77 -22.71 9.83
N ASP A 9 -35.08 -22.36 8.57
CA ASP A 9 -35.40 -21.00 8.10
C ASP A 9 -34.29 -19.96 8.35
N ARG A 10 -33.03 -20.40 8.48
CA ARG A 10 -31.89 -19.49 8.65
C ARG A 10 -31.29 -19.14 7.30
N ALA A 11 -30.95 -17.87 7.14
CA ALA A 11 -30.30 -17.40 5.92
C ALA A 11 -28.93 -18.04 5.71
N VAL A 12 -28.70 -18.59 4.53
CA VAL A 12 -27.43 -19.19 4.11
C VAL A 12 -26.80 -18.40 2.97
N GLU A 13 -25.51 -18.08 3.09
CA GLU A 13 -24.79 -17.28 2.11
C GLU A 13 -24.06 -18.16 1.07
N PHE A 14 -24.79 -18.81 0.17
CA PHE A 14 -24.19 -19.55 -0.96
C PHE A 14 -23.88 -18.68 -2.19
N GLY A 15 -24.16 -17.37 -2.14
CA GLY A 15 -24.02 -16.49 -3.30
C GLY A 15 -25.00 -16.84 -4.44
N SER A 16 -24.63 -16.47 -5.66
CA SER A 16 -25.39 -16.79 -6.87
C SER A 16 -24.75 -18.00 -7.57
N LEU A 17 -25.41 -19.15 -7.48
CA LEU A 17 -24.99 -20.36 -8.18
C LEU A 17 -25.29 -20.19 -9.67
N PRO A 18 -24.30 -20.34 -10.57
CA PRO A 18 -24.59 -20.39 -12.00
C PRO A 18 -25.39 -21.67 -12.28
N VAL A 19 -26.46 -21.55 -13.05
CA VAL A 19 -27.25 -22.68 -13.55
C VAL A 19 -27.27 -22.56 -15.07
N GLU A 20 -26.88 -23.61 -15.78
CA GLU A 20 -26.94 -23.67 -17.24
C GLU A 20 -28.34 -24.09 -17.72
N ASP A 21 -28.73 -23.69 -18.93
CA ASP A 21 -30.06 -23.98 -19.49
C ASP A 21 -30.38 -25.50 -19.51
N GLY A 22 -29.35 -26.34 -19.63
CA GLY A 22 -29.47 -27.81 -19.60
C GLY A 22 -29.61 -28.42 -18.20
N GLU A 23 -29.41 -27.65 -17.13
CA GLU A 23 -29.56 -28.09 -15.74
C GLU A 23 -30.98 -27.86 -15.20
N ILE A 24 -31.82 -27.15 -15.96
CA ILE A 24 -33.23 -26.90 -15.64
C ILE A 24 -34.09 -27.99 -16.30
N LEU A 25 -34.76 -28.80 -15.48
CA LEU A 25 -35.59 -29.90 -15.96
C LEU A 25 -37.04 -29.81 -15.46
N PRO A 26 -38.04 -29.92 -16.36
CA PRO A 26 -37.89 -29.84 -17.81
C PRO A 26 -37.46 -28.43 -18.28
N ALA A 27 -36.68 -28.34 -19.35
CA ALA A 27 -36.34 -27.05 -19.96
C ALA A 27 -37.63 -26.35 -20.43
N GLY A 28 -37.79 -25.08 -20.05
CA GLY A 28 -39.00 -24.30 -20.36
C GLY A 28 -40.26 -24.73 -19.59
N ALA A 29 -40.13 -25.58 -18.55
CA ALA A 29 -41.27 -26.05 -17.74
C ALA A 29 -42.12 -24.91 -17.15
N LEU A 30 -41.50 -23.75 -16.91
CA LEU A 30 -42.15 -22.59 -16.29
C LEU A 30 -42.52 -21.48 -17.29
N ASP A 31 -42.27 -21.68 -18.59
CA ASP A 31 -42.44 -20.63 -19.62
C ASP A 31 -43.92 -20.34 -19.88
N SER A 32 -44.77 -21.37 -19.79
CA SER A 32 -46.22 -21.27 -20.02
C SER A 32 -47.05 -21.43 -18.75
N GLU A 33 -46.42 -21.67 -17.61
CA GLU A 33 -47.12 -21.91 -16.33
C GLU A 33 -47.57 -20.60 -15.68
N ALA A 34 -48.81 -20.58 -15.20
CA ALA A 34 -49.30 -19.46 -14.41
C ALA A 34 -48.57 -19.43 -13.05
N PRO A 35 -48.12 -18.26 -12.56
CA PRO A 35 -47.48 -18.16 -11.25
C PRO A 35 -48.46 -18.54 -10.13
N ASP A 36 -47.96 -19.21 -9.08
CA ASP A 36 -48.78 -19.72 -7.97
C ASP A 36 -49.55 -18.58 -7.28
N GLN A 37 -48.90 -17.42 -7.15
CA GLN A 37 -49.50 -16.17 -6.69
C GLN A 37 -48.96 -15.00 -7.50
N GLN A 38 -49.86 -14.07 -7.83
CA GLN A 38 -49.53 -12.80 -8.43
C GLN A 38 -50.04 -11.68 -7.52
N ARG A 39 -49.13 -10.80 -7.09
CA ARG A 39 -49.49 -9.56 -6.37
C ARG A 39 -49.30 -8.39 -7.30
N LEU A 40 -50.31 -7.52 -7.34
CA LEU A 40 -50.29 -6.28 -8.09
C LEU A 40 -50.23 -5.15 -7.07
N THR A 41 -49.16 -4.38 -7.09
CA THR A 41 -49.05 -3.16 -6.28
C THR A 41 -49.14 -1.98 -7.22
N GLU A 42 -50.23 -1.21 -7.10
CA GLU A 42 -50.40 0.06 -7.80
C GLU A 42 -49.80 1.18 -6.94
N ALA A 43 -49.02 2.07 -7.55
CA ALA A 43 -48.55 3.28 -6.87
C ALA A 43 -49.77 4.13 -6.45
N SER A 44 -50.05 4.20 -5.15
CA SER A 44 -51.10 5.06 -4.60
C SER A 44 -50.61 6.51 -4.53
N GLY A 45 -50.83 7.30 -5.58
CA GLY A 45 -50.54 8.73 -5.58
C GLY A 45 -50.08 9.27 -6.93
N ASN A 46 -49.77 10.57 -7.00
CA ASN A 46 -49.45 11.32 -8.22
C ASN A 46 -48.17 10.86 -8.95
N GLU A 47 -47.56 9.75 -8.54
CA GLU A 47 -46.49 9.07 -9.28
C GLU A 47 -47.16 8.20 -10.36
N GLY A 48 -46.97 8.60 -11.62
CA GLY A 48 -47.71 8.07 -12.76
C GLY A 48 -47.75 6.55 -12.87
N ALA A 49 -48.79 6.07 -13.55
CA ALA A 49 -49.17 4.69 -13.84
C ALA A 49 -48.00 3.70 -13.93
N SER A 50 -47.55 3.22 -12.78
CA SER A 50 -46.52 2.19 -12.64
C SER A 50 -47.12 1.09 -11.76
N PHE A 51 -47.13 -0.11 -12.33
CA PHE A 51 -47.62 -1.31 -11.68
C PHE A 51 -46.42 -2.18 -11.36
N GLU A 52 -46.26 -2.55 -10.09
CA GLU A 52 -45.31 -3.60 -9.72
C GLU A 52 -46.06 -4.93 -9.67
N ARG A 53 -45.59 -5.91 -10.45
CA ARG A 53 -46.10 -7.28 -10.42
C ARG A 53 -45.08 -8.18 -9.73
N SER A 54 -45.46 -8.75 -8.60
CA SER A 54 -44.67 -9.76 -7.89
C SER A 54 -45.25 -11.15 -8.18
N TYR A 55 -44.42 -12.08 -8.62
CA TYR A 55 -44.81 -13.46 -8.93
C TYR A 55 -44.16 -14.42 -7.92
N HIS A 56 -44.94 -15.36 -7.39
CA HIS A 56 -44.44 -16.45 -6.56
C HIS A 56 -44.37 -17.74 -7.37
N ARG A 57 -43.21 -18.40 -7.38
CA ARG A 57 -42.97 -19.71 -8.01
C ARG A 57 -41.98 -20.51 -7.16
N ALA A 58 -42.17 -21.82 -7.09
CA ALA A 58 -41.23 -22.74 -6.44
C ALA A 58 -40.52 -23.63 -7.48
N ALA A 59 -39.23 -23.90 -7.26
CA ALA A 59 -38.45 -24.86 -8.03
C ALA A 59 -37.78 -25.83 -7.05
N LEU A 60 -37.74 -27.12 -7.40
CA LEU A 60 -37.01 -28.14 -6.66
C LEU A 60 -35.63 -28.32 -7.26
N VAL A 61 -34.59 -28.13 -6.46
CA VAL A 61 -33.20 -28.33 -6.89
C VAL A 61 -32.65 -29.57 -6.17
N ILE A 62 -32.12 -30.52 -6.96
CA ILE A 62 -31.58 -31.79 -6.45
C ILE A 62 -30.17 -31.96 -7.01
N TRP A 63 -29.20 -32.28 -6.15
CA TRP A 63 -27.87 -32.70 -6.56
C TRP A 63 -27.31 -33.76 -5.60
N PRO A 64 -26.34 -34.57 -6.04
CA PRO A 64 -25.67 -35.54 -5.18
C PRO A 64 -24.94 -34.87 -4.00
N GLN A 65 -25.03 -35.46 -2.81
CA GLN A 65 -24.41 -34.90 -1.60
C GLN A 65 -22.87 -34.84 -1.68
N ASP A 66 -22.25 -35.79 -2.36
CA ASP A 66 -20.80 -35.86 -2.60
C ASP A 66 -20.29 -34.78 -3.57
N ARG A 67 -21.20 -34.17 -4.33
CA ARG A 67 -20.94 -33.05 -5.26
C ARG A 67 -21.26 -31.68 -4.69
N PHE A 68 -21.75 -31.61 -3.45
CA PHE A 68 -22.20 -30.36 -2.83
C PHE A 68 -21.15 -29.25 -2.88
N VAL A 69 -19.91 -29.56 -2.52
CA VAL A 69 -18.81 -28.59 -2.53
C VAL A 69 -18.46 -28.17 -3.96
N ASP A 70 -18.49 -29.10 -4.91
CA ASP A 70 -18.19 -28.79 -6.31
C ASP A 70 -19.23 -27.83 -6.90
N VAL A 71 -20.51 -28.01 -6.54
CA VAL A 71 -21.61 -27.10 -6.92
C VAL A 71 -21.37 -25.71 -6.33
N LEU A 72 -21.05 -25.60 -5.04
CA LEU A 72 -20.73 -24.30 -4.44
C LEU A 72 -19.52 -23.63 -5.11
N LEU A 73 -18.50 -24.42 -5.45
CA LEU A 73 -17.29 -23.93 -6.11
C LEU A 73 -17.52 -23.40 -7.53
N GLN A 74 -18.64 -23.74 -8.19
CA GLN A 74 -19.02 -23.10 -9.46
C GLN A 74 -19.29 -21.59 -9.29
N ALA A 75 -19.79 -21.17 -8.12
CA ALA A 75 -19.92 -19.77 -7.71
C ALA A 75 -18.64 -19.18 -7.08
N GLY A 76 -17.56 -19.96 -7.04
CA GLY A 76 -16.26 -19.59 -6.52
C GLY A 76 -16.04 -19.88 -5.02
N PRO A 77 -14.79 -19.72 -4.53
CA PRO A 77 -14.43 -20.06 -3.15
C PRO A 77 -15.25 -19.34 -2.08
N ALA A 78 -15.74 -18.12 -2.35
CA ALA A 78 -16.53 -17.34 -1.40
C ALA A 78 -17.86 -18.02 -1.04
N ALA A 79 -18.44 -18.78 -1.97
CA ALA A 79 -19.67 -19.54 -1.74
C ALA A 79 -19.42 -20.84 -0.95
N ALA A 80 -18.24 -21.46 -1.13
CA ALA A 80 -17.87 -22.71 -0.46
C ALA A 80 -17.33 -22.50 0.97
N LEU A 81 -16.74 -21.34 1.28
CA LEU A 81 -16.13 -21.05 2.58
C LEU A 81 -17.10 -21.14 3.77
N PRO A 82 -18.34 -20.61 3.74
CA PRO A 82 -19.29 -20.77 4.83
C PRO A 82 -19.61 -22.23 5.14
N TYR A 83 -19.86 -23.04 4.10
CA TYR A 83 -20.07 -24.47 4.25
C TYR A 83 -18.83 -25.17 4.83
N PHE A 84 -17.64 -24.84 4.34
CA PHE A 84 -16.40 -25.37 4.88
C PHE A 84 -16.24 -25.04 6.37
N LYS A 85 -16.52 -23.80 6.77
CA LYS A 85 -16.51 -23.37 8.18
C LYS A 85 -17.44 -24.20 9.05
N ASP A 86 -18.68 -24.42 8.61
CA ASP A 86 -19.65 -25.24 9.36
C ASP A 86 -19.16 -26.68 9.52
N ARG A 87 -18.56 -27.24 8.46
CA ARG A 87 -17.98 -28.60 8.49
C ARG A 87 -16.75 -28.70 9.39
N VAL A 88 -15.88 -27.68 9.42
CA VAL A 88 -14.76 -27.60 10.37
C VAL A 88 -15.27 -27.57 11.82
N GLN A 89 -16.27 -26.72 12.10
CA GLN A 89 -16.87 -26.63 13.43
C GLN A 89 -17.50 -27.97 13.88
N ALA A 90 -18.23 -28.64 12.99
CA ALA A 90 -18.80 -29.96 13.27
C ALA A 90 -17.71 -31.01 13.55
N SER A 91 -16.60 -30.99 12.79
CA SER A 91 -15.50 -31.94 12.95
C SER A 91 -14.70 -31.76 14.25
N ASN A 92 -14.76 -30.57 14.86
CA ASN A 92 -14.11 -30.27 16.13
C ASN A 92 -14.96 -30.65 17.36
N SER A 93 -16.18 -31.17 17.14
CA SER A 93 -17.03 -31.70 18.22
C SER A 93 -16.44 -32.98 18.83
N LEU A 94 -16.58 -33.13 20.15
CA LEU A 94 -16.13 -34.33 20.91
C LEU A 94 -16.75 -35.64 20.40
N SER A 95 -17.85 -35.57 19.67
CA SER A 95 -18.58 -36.73 19.13
C SER A 95 -18.32 -37.00 17.64
N ALA A 96 -17.38 -36.28 17.01
CA ALA A 96 -17.13 -36.38 15.58
C ALA A 96 -16.40 -37.69 15.19
N PRO A 97 -16.90 -38.46 14.21
CA PRO A 97 -16.19 -39.60 13.61
C PRO A 97 -14.86 -39.21 12.95
N ALA A 98 -13.86 -40.11 12.95
CA ALA A 98 -12.58 -39.89 12.27
C ALA A 98 -12.71 -39.65 10.75
N THR A 99 -13.77 -40.17 10.12
CA THR A 99 -14.10 -39.95 8.70
C THR A 99 -14.48 -38.49 8.38
N ASP A 100 -14.90 -37.71 9.37
CA ASP A 100 -15.20 -36.29 9.18
C ASP A 100 -13.92 -35.49 8.93
N ARG A 101 -12.79 -35.83 9.56
CA ARG A 101 -11.51 -35.15 9.29
C ARG A 101 -11.03 -35.33 7.85
N GLN A 102 -11.10 -36.55 7.31
CA GLN A 102 -10.72 -36.80 5.92
C GLN A 102 -11.65 -36.08 4.93
N THR A 103 -12.95 -36.01 5.26
CA THR A 103 -13.94 -35.30 4.45
C THR A 103 -13.64 -33.80 4.43
N VAL A 104 -13.39 -33.20 5.59
CA VAL A 104 -13.08 -31.77 5.73
C VAL A 104 -11.74 -31.42 5.06
N HIS A 105 -10.73 -32.29 5.17
CA HIS A 105 -9.48 -32.18 4.42
C HIS A 105 -9.73 -32.13 2.90
N SER A 106 -10.53 -33.06 2.36
CA SER A 106 -10.85 -33.08 0.93
C SER A 106 -11.61 -31.83 0.46
N ILE A 107 -12.48 -31.27 1.31
CA ILE A 107 -13.15 -29.99 1.02
C ILE A 107 -12.12 -28.87 0.88
N ALA A 108 -11.18 -28.77 1.83
CA ALA A 108 -10.12 -27.77 1.78
C ALA A 108 -9.25 -27.91 0.52
N GLU A 109 -8.85 -29.13 0.14
CA GLU A 109 -8.09 -29.40 -1.08
C GLU A 109 -8.78 -28.86 -2.34
N ARG A 110 -10.10 -29.10 -2.47
CA ARG A 110 -10.89 -28.64 -3.62
C ARG A 110 -10.99 -27.12 -3.67
N ILE A 111 -11.20 -26.47 -2.52
CA ILE A 111 -11.24 -25.00 -2.43
C ILE A 111 -9.88 -24.40 -2.84
N ILE A 112 -8.76 -24.95 -2.34
CA ILE A 112 -7.40 -24.50 -2.68
C ILE A 112 -7.15 -24.66 -4.18
N ALA A 113 -7.52 -25.80 -4.78
CA ALA A 113 -7.33 -26.05 -6.20
C ALA A 113 -8.03 -25.01 -7.10
N VAL A 114 -9.24 -24.58 -6.73
CA VAL A 114 -9.97 -23.53 -7.46
C VAL A 114 -9.27 -22.17 -7.34
N TRP A 115 -8.76 -21.82 -6.16
CA TRP A 115 -7.98 -20.59 -5.99
C TRP A 115 -6.67 -20.59 -6.79
N GLU A 116 -5.95 -21.70 -6.79
CA GLU A 116 -4.71 -21.86 -7.57
C GLU A 116 -4.99 -21.64 -9.07
N ALA A 117 -6.06 -22.27 -9.59
CA ALA A 117 -6.49 -22.14 -10.99
C ALA A 117 -6.99 -20.72 -11.36
N SER A 118 -7.65 -20.03 -10.42
CA SER A 118 -8.24 -18.70 -10.64
C SER A 118 -7.21 -17.59 -10.89
N GLY A 119 -5.93 -17.80 -10.57
CA GLY A 119 -4.89 -16.80 -10.84
C GLY A 119 -4.47 -16.67 -12.30
N ASN A 120 -4.84 -17.62 -13.16
CA ASN A 120 -4.44 -17.62 -14.57
C ASN A 120 -5.46 -16.93 -15.51
N ASN A 121 -6.70 -16.70 -15.06
CA ASN A 121 -7.77 -16.16 -15.90
C ASN A 121 -8.22 -14.78 -15.43
N GLY A 122 -8.21 -13.80 -16.34
CA GLY A 122 -8.61 -12.41 -16.12
C GLY A 122 -10.10 -12.17 -15.76
N HIS A 123 -10.84 -13.22 -15.40
CA HIS A 123 -12.27 -13.20 -15.09
C HIS A 123 -12.59 -12.99 -13.59
N ARG A 124 -11.70 -12.31 -12.84
CA ARG A 124 -11.91 -12.00 -11.41
C ARG A 124 -13.12 -11.09 -11.11
N GLN A 125 -13.83 -10.59 -12.12
CA GLN A 125 -14.96 -9.66 -11.93
C GLN A 125 -16.30 -10.34 -11.59
N ARG A 126 -16.42 -11.67 -11.69
CA ARG A 126 -17.74 -12.33 -11.60
C ARG A 126 -18.19 -12.68 -10.18
N TYR A 127 -17.30 -12.67 -9.18
CA TYR A 127 -17.60 -13.19 -7.83
C TYR A 127 -17.06 -12.29 -6.71
N LYS A 128 -17.69 -12.34 -5.53
CA LYS A 128 -17.19 -11.72 -4.28
C LYS A 128 -15.82 -12.33 -3.96
N GLU A 129 -14.82 -11.49 -3.66
CA GLU A 129 -13.50 -11.99 -3.22
C GLU A 129 -13.66 -12.79 -1.93
N ALA A 130 -13.18 -14.03 -1.95
CA ALA A 130 -13.17 -14.92 -0.80
C ALA A 130 -12.05 -14.48 0.18
N ASP A 131 -12.33 -14.47 1.47
CA ASP A 131 -11.37 -14.01 2.46
C ASP A 131 -10.28 -15.08 2.71
N ARG A 132 -9.06 -14.78 2.27
CA ARG A 132 -7.89 -15.65 2.49
C ARG A 132 -7.59 -15.81 3.98
N SER A 133 -7.94 -14.82 4.80
CA SER A 133 -7.75 -14.88 6.24
C SER A 133 -8.66 -15.91 6.91
N ASP A 134 -9.90 -16.02 6.45
CA ASP A 134 -10.85 -17.04 6.92
C ASP A 134 -10.31 -18.44 6.59
N MET A 135 -9.76 -18.64 5.39
CA MET A 135 -9.16 -19.93 5.03
C MET A 135 -7.99 -20.30 5.94
N ILE A 136 -7.06 -19.37 6.19
CA ILE A 136 -5.91 -19.62 7.07
C ILE A 136 -6.38 -19.98 8.48
N ALA A 137 -7.40 -19.28 8.99
CA ALA A 137 -7.98 -19.59 10.30
C ALA A 137 -8.59 -21.00 10.35
N LEU A 138 -9.31 -21.40 9.30
CA LEU A 138 -9.94 -22.72 9.21
C LEU A 138 -8.91 -23.84 9.09
N LEU A 139 -7.88 -23.68 8.25
CA LEU A 139 -6.77 -24.63 8.14
C LEU A 139 -6.00 -24.77 9.46
N GLY A 140 -5.80 -23.65 10.17
CA GLY A 140 -5.20 -23.64 11.50
C GLY A 140 -6.05 -24.37 12.55
N GLN A 141 -7.38 -24.27 12.48
CA GLN A 141 -8.29 -25.05 13.35
C GLN A 141 -8.24 -26.55 13.08
N LEU A 142 -7.95 -26.96 11.84
CA LEU A 142 -7.76 -28.35 11.46
C LEU A 142 -6.38 -28.89 11.86
N ALA A 143 -5.44 -28.01 12.21
CA ALA A 143 -4.03 -28.32 12.41
C ALA A 143 -3.41 -29.06 11.20
N ASP A 144 -3.83 -28.67 9.99
CA ASP A 144 -3.38 -29.27 8.74
C ASP A 144 -2.21 -28.48 8.13
N ALA A 145 -1.00 -28.81 8.59
CA ALA A 145 0.22 -28.12 8.16
C ALA A 145 0.45 -28.20 6.63
N PRO A 146 0.31 -29.38 5.96
CA PRO A 146 0.52 -29.47 4.52
C PRO A 146 -0.42 -28.59 3.69
N LEU A 147 -1.72 -28.53 4.04
CA LEU A 147 -2.65 -27.67 3.33
C LEU A 147 -2.42 -26.18 3.62
N LEU A 148 -2.05 -25.84 4.85
CA LEU A 148 -1.68 -24.46 5.19
C LEU A 148 -0.44 -24.00 4.42
N GLU A 149 0.60 -24.83 4.34
CA GLU A 149 1.81 -24.56 3.56
C GLU A 149 1.50 -24.38 2.07
N ARG A 150 0.73 -25.31 1.48
CA ARG A 150 0.30 -25.22 0.07
C ARG A 150 -0.46 -23.92 -0.18
N PHE A 151 -1.40 -23.58 0.70
CA PHE A 151 -2.20 -22.37 0.54
C PHE A 151 -1.36 -21.10 0.62
N ILE A 152 -0.41 -21.04 1.56
CA ILE A 152 0.50 -19.90 1.71
C ILE A 152 1.43 -19.79 0.48
N ALA A 153 2.02 -20.90 0.05
CA ALA A 153 2.96 -20.94 -1.07
C ALA A 153 2.30 -20.54 -2.41
N GLY A 154 1.12 -21.08 -2.70
CA GLY A 154 0.45 -20.90 -3.98
C GLY A 154 -0.42 -19.64 -4.04
N VAL A 155 -1.33 -19.49 -3.07
CA VAL A 155 -2.39 -18.48 -3.15
C VAL A 155 -1.99 -17.20 -2.43
N VAL A 156 -1.59 -17.30 -1.15
CA VAL A 156 -1.26 -16.12 -0.34
C VAL A 156 -0.06 -15.39 -0.92
N THR A 157 1.04 -16.09 -1.21
CA THR A 157 2.26 -15.46 -1.75
C THR A 157 2.00 -14.68 -3.04
N ARG A 158 1.18 -15.25 -3.95
CA ARG A 158 0.83 -14.63 -5.23
C ARG A 158 -0.06 -13.39 -5.08
N GLU A 159 -1.00 -13.42 -4.13
CA GLU A 159 -2.00 -12.36 -3.94
C GLU A 159 -1.77 -11.47 -2.73
N TYR A 160 -0.60 -11.61 -2.09
CA TYR A 160 -0.30 -10.97 -0.82
C TYR A 160 -0.48 -9.45 -0.90
N ASP A 161 -1.23 -8.92 0.05
CA ASP A 161 -1.43 -7.48 0.27
C ASP A 161 -1.31 -7.09 1.77
N GLY A 162 -0.97 -8.06 2.62
CA GLY A 162 -0.80 -7.90 4.06
C GLY A 162 -2.08 -8.07 4.89
N SER A 163 -3.24 -8.26 4.26
CA SER A 163 -4.50 -8.47 4.99
C SER A 163 -4.48 -9.73 5.86
N GLU A 164 -3.68 -10.72 5.48
CA GLU A 164 -3.56 -12.03 6.13
C GLU A 164 -2.61 -12.02 7.33
N ASN A 165 -1.80 -10.96 7.52
CA ASN A 165 -0.66 -10.96 8.45
C ASN A 165 -1.02 -11.38 9.88
N LYS A 166 -2.16 -10.90 10.39
CA LYS A 166 -2.64 -11.23 11.74
C LYS A 166 -2.94 -12.72 11.87
N VAL A 167 -3.62 -13.30 10.89
CA VAL A 167 -4.05 -14.70 10.98
C VAL A 167 -2.92 -15.66 10.62
N LEU A 168 -1.99 -15.24 9.75
CA LEU A 168 -0.75 -15.97 9.48
C LEU A 168 0.04 -16.14 10.78
N ALA A 169 0.34 -15.04 11.47
CA ALA A 169 1.08 -15.09 12.73
C ALA A 169 0.42 -16.01 13.77
N ALA A 170 -0.91 -16.01 13.85
CA ALA A 170 -1.64 -16.81 14.84
C ALA A 170 -1.60 -18.33 14.58
N ASN A 171 -1.30 -18.73 13.34
CA ASN A 171 -1.39 -20.11 12.86
C ASN A 171 -0.06 -20.72 12.41
N VAL A 172 1.04 -19.94 12.28
CA VAL A 172 2.36 -20.50 11.93
C VAL A 172 2.89 -21.50 12.97
N ARG A 173 2.42 -21.45 14.22
CA ARG A 173 2.81 -22.42 15.27
C ARG A 173 2.50 -23.89 14.93
N TRP A 174 1.62 -24.12 13.96
CA TRP A 174 1.27 -25.45 13.48
C TRP A 174 2.24 -25.98 12.41
N LEU A 175 3.10 -25.12 11.89
CA LEU A 175 4.09 -25.44 10.87
C LEU A 175 5.44 -25.76 11.50
N ASP A 176 6.28 -26.48 10.76
CA ASP A 176 7.67 -26.65 11.13
C ASP A 176 8.43 -25.32 11.03
N PRO A 177 9.30 -24.97 12.01
CA PRO A 177 10.03 -23.70 11.98
C PRO A 177 10.89 -23.52 10.73
N MET A 178 11.61 -24.56 10.29
CA MET A 178 12.51 -24.47 9.13
C MET A 178 11.71 -24.24 7.85
N GLN A 179 10.64 -25.01 7.65
CA GLN A 179 9.73 -24.82 6.50
C GLN A 179 9.07 -23.44 6.53
N THR A 180 8.67 -22.94 7.71
CA THR A 180 8.11 -21.61 7.87
C THR A 180 9.09 -20.50 7.50
N GLY A 181 10.35 -20.63 7.93
CA GLY A 181 11.43 -19.70 7.58
C GLY A 181 11.58 -19.56 6.06
N GLN A 182 11.66 -20.68 5.36
CA GLN A 182 11.80 -20.72 3.90
C GLN A 182 10.56 -20.17 3.18
N LEU A 183 9.37 -20.63 3.58
CA LEU A 183 8.10 -20.29 2.97
C LEU A 183 7.81 -18.79 3.07
N LEU A 184 7.98 -18.21 4.26
CA LEU A 184 7.70 -16.79 4.49
C LEU A 184 8.83 -15.89 3.97
N SER A 185 10.07 -16.39 3.90
CA SER A 185 11.15 -15.66 3.21
C SER A 185 10.86 -15.52 1.72
N HIS A 186 10.38 -16.59 1.06
CA HIS A 186 9.95 -16.54 -0.33
C HIS A 186 8.80 -15.54 -0.52
N LEU A 187 7.78 -15.60 0.36
CA LEU A 187 6.67 -14.64 0.34
C LEU A 187 7.17 -13.20 0.45
N VAL A 188 8.10 -12.92 1.37
CA VAL A 188 8.68 -11.60 1.57
C VAL A 188 9.44 -11.14 0.32
N ILE A 189 10.29 -11.99 -0.25
CA ILE A 189 11.11 -11.65 -1.44
C ILE A 189 10.21 -11.24 -2.61
N GLU A 190 9.15 -12.01 -2.89
CA GLU A 190 8.21 -11.74 -3.98
C GLU A 190 7.42 -10.44 -3.80
N ASN A 191 7.18 -10.02 -2.55
CA ASN A 191 6.23 -8.95 -2.26
C ASN A 191 6.84 -7.67 -1.67
N MET A 192 8.10 -7.69 -1.22
CA MET A 192 8.73 -6.54 -0.54
C MET A 192 8.73 -5.28 -1.39
N ARG A 193 8.89 -5.42 -2.72
CA ARG A 193 8.89 -4.30 -3.66
C ARG A 193 7.54 -3.56 -3.69
N THR A 194 6.44 -4.28 -3.58
CA THR A 194 5.08 -3.73 -3.70
C THR A 194 4.47 -3.41 -2.33
N PHE A 195 4.73 -4.25 -1.32
CA PHE A 195 4.12 -4.16 0.01
C PHE A 195 5.16 -4.16 1.15
N PRO A 196 6.15 -3.23 1.14
CA PRO A 196 7.23 -3.23 2.14
C PRO A 196 6.72 -3.09 3.58
N ALA A 197 5.69 -2.26 3.80
CA ALA A 197 5.08 -2.10 5.11
C ALA A 197 4.38 -3.37 5.60
N ALA A 198 3.76 -4.14 4.70
CA ALA A 198 3.11 -5.40 5.05
C ALA A 198 4.12 -6.49 5.40
N CYS A 199 5.22 -6.62 4.65
CA CYS A 199 6.26 -7.60 4.94
C CYS A 199 6.92 -7.35 6.30
N VAL A 200 7.17 -6.08 6.65
CA VAL A 200 7.69 -5.72 7.98
C VAL A 200 6.66 -5.97 9.08
N ASP A 201 5.38 -5.64 8.87
CA ASP A 201 4.31 -5.94 9.82
C ASP A 201 4.16 -7.45 10.07
N LEU A 202 4.31 -8.28 9.03
CA LEU A 202 4.31 -9.74 9.15
C LEU A 202 5.44 -10.21 10.08
N LEU A 203 6.68 -9.80 9.81
CA LEU A 203 7.84 -10.15 10.65
C LEU A 203 7.66 -9.68 12.10
N SER A 204 7.14 -8.47 12.30
CA SER A 204 6.89 -7.91 13.63
C SER A 204 5.80 -8.70 14.40
N ARG A 205 4.74 -9.13 13.72
CA ARG A 205 3.69 -9.98 14.32
C ARG A 205 4.21 -11.35 14.66
N LEU A 206 4.91 -12.01 13.73
CA LEU A 206 5.51 -13.33 13.98
C LEU A 206 6.41 -13.29 15.21
N THR A 207 7.25 -12.26 15.32
CA THR A 207 8.14 -12.09 16.48
C THR A 207 7.37 -11.88 17.79
N ARG A 208 6.28 -11.10 17.78
CA ARG A 208 5.43 -10.88 18.97
C ARG A 208 4.64 -12.12 19.38
N GLU A 209 4.18 -12.91 18.41
CA GLU A 209 3.33 -14.08 18.65
C GLU A 209 4.14 -15.34 19.01
N SER A 210 5.44 -15.33 18.79
CA SER A 210 6.36 -16.45 19.11
C SER A 210 6.54 -16.74 20.62
N GLY A 211 5.81 -16.03 21.50
CA GLY A 211 5.88 -16.19 22.95
C GLY A 211 7.13 -15.56 23.58
N LEU A 212 7.27 -15.69 24.91
CA LEU A 212 8.37 -15.11 25.67
C LEU A 212 9.71 -15.88 25.52
N GLU A 213 9.67 -17.16 25.13
CA GLU A 213 10.86 -18.02 24.96
C GLU A 213 10.72 -18.87 23.69
N PRO A 214 10.94 -18.30 22.48
CA PRO A 214 10.89 -19.04 21.23
C PRO A 214 11.99 -20.11 21.18
N THR A 215 11.67 -21.27 20.59
CA THR A 215 12.67 -22.33 20.39
C THR A 215 13.80 -21.85 19.47
N ALA A 216 14.98 -22.45 19.57
CA ALA A 216 16.12 -22.11 18.70
C ALA A 216 15.76 -22.22 17.20
N GLY A 217 14.90 -23.17 16.83
CA GLY A 217 14.37 -23.32 15.47
C GLY A 217 13.53 -22.13 15.03
N TRP A 218 12.61 -21.65 15.89
CA TRP A 218 11.81 -20.46 15.59
C TRP A 218 12.65 -19.18 15.52
N ILE A 219 13.65 -19.03 16.39
CA ILE A 219 14.59 -17.89 16.31
C ILE A 219 15.35 -17.92 14.97
N ALA A 220 15.80 -19.09 14.52
CA ALA A 220 16.47 -19.24 13.23
C ALA A 220 15.54 -18.88 12.06
N ALA A 221 14.30 -19.39 12.07
CA ALA A 221 13.28 -19.09 11.07
C ALA A 221 12.96 -17.59 10.98
N LEU A 222 12.75 -16.93 12.12
CA LEU A 222 12.48 -15.49 12.17
C LEU A 222 13.66 -14.66 11.68
N ARG A 223 14.90 -15.09 11.97
CA ARG A 223 16.12 -14.43 11.47
C ARG A 223 16.29 -14.63 9.96
N GLU A 224 15.87 -15.76 9.42
CA GLU A 224 15.85 -16.01 7.97
C GLU A 224 14.87 -15.06 7.26
N ILE A 225 13.64 -14.96 7.78
CA ILE A 225 12.63 -14.01 7.28
C ILE A 225 13.12 -12.57 7.41
N ALA A 226 13.75 -12.22 8.54
CA ALA A 226 14.34 -10.91 8.75
C ALA A 226 15.48 -10.61 7.75
N ALA A 227 16.30 -11.60 7.42
CA ALA A 227 17.34 -11.47 6.41
C ALA A 227 16.74 -11.23 5.01
N ALA A 228 15.63 -11.89 4.67
CA ALA A 228 14.89 -11.63 3.44
C ALA A 228 14.34 -10.19 3.39
N VAL A 229 13.73 -9.71 4.47
CA VAL A 229 13.25 -8.32 4.58
C VAL A 229 14.41 -7.33 4.37
N VAL A 230 15.50 -7.49 5.12
CA VAL A 230 16.65 -6.57 5.07
C VAL A 230 17.37 -6.63 3.72
N GLY A 231 17.52 -7.81 3.14
CA GLY A 231 18.16 -8.02 1.84
C GLY A 231 17.42 -7.36 0.67
N ALA A 232 16.10 -7.19 0.78
CA ALA A 232 15.27 -6.57 -0.25
C ALA A 232 15.12 -5.03 -0.10
N LEU A 233 15.55 -4.43 1.03
CA LEU A 233 15.49 -2.98 1.24
C LEU A 233 16.21 -2.14 0.15
N PRO A 234 17.40 -2.53 -0.35
CA PRO A 234 18.12 -1.77 -1.37
C PRO A 234 17.35 -1.56 -2.68
N ASP A 235 16.48 -2.52 -3.03
CA ASP A 235 15.78 -2.55 -4.33
C ASP A 235 14.46 -1.78 -4.35
N LEU A 236 13.99 -1.27 -3.20
CA LEU A 236 12.75 -0.50 -3.10
C LEU A 236 12.72 0.78 -3.96
N LYS A 237 13.89 1.33 -4.31
CA LYS A 237 14.01 2.49 -5.21
C LYS A 237 13.58 2.19 -6.64
N GLN A 238 13.58 0.92 -7.06
CA GLN A 238 13.23 0.52 -8.42
C GLN A 238 11.70 0.50 -8.57
N ARG A 239 11.09 1.68 -8.70
CA ARG A 239 9.63 1.86 -8.54
C ARG A 239 8.79 1.65 -9.80
N GLN A 240 9.39 1.26 -10.94
CA GLN A 240 8.63 0.98 -12.15
C GLN A 240 8.41 -0.53 -12.32
N PRO A 241 7.17 -1.04 -12.18
CA PRO A 241 6.86 -2.38 -12.63
C PRO A 241 7.11 -2.45 -14.15
N ASP A 242 7.71 -3.53 -14.62
CA ASP A 242 8.03 -3.73 -16.03
C ASP A 242 6.77 -3.72 -16.93
N HIS A 243 5.57 -3.91 -16.34
CA HIS A 243 4.29 -3.81 -17.03
C HIS A 243 3.18 -3.18 -16.16
N PRO A 244 2.54 -2.07 -16.62
CA PRO A 244 1.50 -1.38 -15.87
C PRO A 244 0.16 -2.10 -15.77
N ASP A 245 -0.15 -3.06 -16.66
CA ASP A 245 -1.52 -3.58 -16.80
C ASP A 245 -1.88 -4.82 -15.96
N ARG A 246 -0.92 -5.66 -15.54
CA ARG A 246 -1.26 -6.90 -14.80
C ARG A 246 -1.55 -6.70 -13.31
N ASP A 247 -0.93 -5.70 -12.68
CA ASP A 247 -0.95 -5.55 -11.21
C ASP A 247 -1.49 -4.21 -10.69
N TRP A 248 -2.11 -3.38 -11.53
CA TRP A 248 -2.62 -2.06 -11.10
C TRP A 248 -3.59 -2.14 -9.91
N ARG A 249 -4.37 -3.22 -9.79
CA ARG A 249 -5.27 -3.43 -8.63
C ARG A 249 -4.50 -3.71 -7.35
N ARG A 250 -3.39 -4.45 -7.43
CA ARG A 250 -2.53 -4.74 -6.27
C ARG A 250 -1.79 -3.48 -5.84
N THR A 251 -1.27 -2.71 -6.79
CA THR A 251 -0.57 -1.45 -6.47
C THR A 251 -1.49 -0.39 -5.87
N GLN A 252 -2.81 -0.41 -6.13
CA GLN A 252 -3.77 0.43 -5.43
C GLN A 252 -3.91 0.13 -3.94
N LYS A 253 -3.69 -1.14 -3.53
CA LYS A 253 -3.70 -1.53 -2.12
C LYS A 253 -2.37 -1.24 -1.40
N ALA A 254 -1.30 -0.98 -2.17
CA ALA A 254 0.02 -0.74 -1.60
C ALA A 254 0.04 0.53 -0.74
N LYS A 255 0.44 0.38 0.51
CA LYS A 255 0.62 1.50 1.44
C LYS A 255 2.05 2.04 1.32
N PRO A 256 2.26 3.36 1.37
CA PRO A 256 3.60 3.92 1.42
C PRO A 256 4.32 3.48 2.69
N VAL A 257 5.65 3.47 2.66
CA VAL A 257 6.46 3.25 3.85
C VAL A 257 6.23 4.42 4.82
N HIS A 258 6.03 4.11 6.10
CA HIS A 258 5.82 5.07 7.17
C HIS A 258 6.91 4.96 8.25
N GLY A 259 7.01 5.95 9.14
CA GLY A 259 7.95 5.91 10.26
C GLY A 259 7.78 4.67 11.14
N THR A 260 6.54 4.20 11.33
CA THR A 260 6.24 2.96 12.06
C THR A 260 6.87 1.72 11.42
N THR A 261 6.98 1.66 10.09
CA THR A 261 7.65 0.56 9.39
C THR A 261 9.13 0.48 9.77
N VAL A 262 9.81 1.62 9.88
CA VAL A 262 11.22 1.65 10.32
C VAL A 262 11.34 1.26 11.79
N VAL A 263 10.46 1.78 12.65
CA VAL A 263 10.43 1.44 14.08
C VAL A 263 10.21 -0.05 14.28
N ASP A 264 9.15 -0.61 13.69
CA ASP A 264 8.79 -2.02 13.86
C ASP A 264 9.90 -2.94 13.35
N LEU A 265 10.59 -2.58 12.25
CA LEU A 265 11.75 -3.32 11.77
C LEU A 265 12.91 -3.30 12.79
N LEU A 266 13.32 -2.12 13.26
CA LEU A 266 14.47 -1.98 14.16
C LEU A 266 14.23 -2.60 15.54
N GLU A 267 13.01 -2.48 16.06
CA GLU A 267 12.58 -3.12 17.32
C GLU A 267 12.52 -4.64 17.16
N THR A 268 12.01 -5.14 16.03
CA THR A 268 11.96 -6.59 15.75
C THR A 268 13.37 -7.17 15.62
N LEU A 269 14.28 -6.52 14.90
CA LEU A 269 15.66 -6.97 14.77
C LEU A 269 16.41 -6.94 16.11
N ALA A 270 16.10 -5.97 16.99
CA ALA A 270 16.64 -5.93 18.35
C ALA A 270 16.10 -7.10 19.19
N ALA A 271 14.79 -7.36 19.16
CA ALA A 271 14.17 -8.48 19.87
C ALA A 271 14.73 -9.84 19.42
N LEU A 272 15.07 -9.98 18.15
CA LEU A 272 15.71 -11.19 17.59
C LEU A 272 17.21 -11.28 17.88
N ASN A 273 17.81 -10.32 18.60
CA ASN A 273 19.25 -10.20 18.81
C ASN A 273 20.05 -10.24 17.49
N ALA A 274 19.49 -9.69 16.42
CA ALA A 274 20.05 -9.75 15.06
C ALA A 274 20.84 -8.48 14.73
N SER A 275 21.91 -8.20 15.50
CA SER A 275 22.66 -6.94 15.43
C SER A 275 23.27 -6.65 14.05
N THR A 276 23.71 -7.68 13.33
CA THR A 276 24.25 -7.54 11.96
C THR A 276 23.18 -7.15 10.95
N LEU A 277 21.99 -7.77 11.02
CA LEU A 277 20.84 -7.41 10.20
C LEU A 277 20.33 -6.01 10.55
N ARG A 278 20.36 -5.64 11.82
CA ARG A 278 19.99 -4.30 12.30
C ARG A 278 20.90 -3.23 11.72
N ASP A 279 22.21 -3.40 11.79
CA ASP A 279 23.17 -2.49 11.16
C ASP A 279 22.99 -2.42 9.64
N ALA A 280 22.81 -3.57 8.97
CA ALA A 280 22.56 -3.63 7.53
C ALA A 280 21.26 -2.92 7.13
N SER A 281 20.20 -3.04 7.93
CA SER A 281 18.93 -2.35 7.70
C SER A 281 19.08 -0.83 7.76
N CYS A 282 19.79 -0.30 8.77
CA CYS A 282 20.08 1.12 8.87
C CYS A 282 20.91 1.62 7.68
N LYS A 283 21.92 0.86 7.25
CA LYS A 283 22.73 1.19 6.06
C LYS A 283 21.86 1.26 4.80
N ALA A 284 20.96 0.29 4.61
CA ALA A 284 20.05 0.27 3.46
C ALA A 284 19.05 1.43 3.47
N ILE A 285 18.51 1.77 4.66
CA ILE A 285 17.60 2.92 4.85
C ILE A 285 18.31 4.23 4.47
N VAL A 286 19.53 4.45 4.99
CA VAL A 286 20.35 5.64 4.71
C VAL A 286 20.73 5.74 3.23
N ALA A 287 20.97 4.60 2.57
CA ALA A 287 21.32 4.57 1.15
C ALA A 287 20.13 4.86 0.20
N ASN A 288 18.90 4.89 0.72
CA ASN A 288 17.67 5.01 -0.08
C ASN A 288 16.78 6.22 0.35
N PRO A 289 17.27 7.47 0.26
CA PRO A 289 16.56 8.67 0.73
C PRO A 289 15.27 8.98 -0.04
N GLU A 290 15.08 8.44 -1.24
CA GLU A 290 13.84 8.58 -2.02
C GLU A 290 12.67 7.79 -1.41
N VAL A 291 12.97 6.62 -0.84
CA VAL A 291 11.99 5.76 -0.16
C VAL A 291 11.89 6.15 1.31
N PHE A 292 13.04 6.34 1.96
CA PHE A 292 13.17 6.68 3.38
C PHE A 292 13.58 8.14 3.54
N ASN A 293 12.64 9.06 3.28
CA ASN A 293 12.93 10.50 3.33
C ASN A 293 13.54 10.91 4.68
N PRO A 294 14.79 11.44 4.71
CA PRO A 294 15.46 11.72 5.99
C PRO A 294 14.80 12.86 6.77
N ALA A 295 14.24 13.85 6.09
CA ALA A 295 13.64 15.02 6.72
C ALA A 295 12.26 14.76 7.35
N LYS A 296 11.48 13.81 6.81
CA LYS A 296 10.10 13.55 7.26
C LYS A 296 9.96 12.16 7.87
N LEU A 297 10.33 11.11 7.13
CA LEU A 297 10.06 9.72 7.52
C LEU A 297 11.00 9.27 8.64
N ILE A 298 12.31 9.49 8.49
CA ILE A 298 13.29 9.07 9.50
C ILE A 298 13.12 9.89 10.78
N VAL A 299 12.90 11.21 10.68
CA VAL A 299 12.57 12.06 11.86
C VAL A 299 11.35 11.51 12.61
N SER A 300 10.26 11.18 11.90
CA SER A 300 9.07 10.58 12.51
C SER A 300 9.36 9.22 13.17
N ALA A 301 10.19 8.37 12.54
CA ALA A 301 10.61 7.10 13.12
C ALA A 301 11.42 7.28 14.41
N LEU A 302 12.34 8.25 14.44
CA LEU A 302 13.15 8.56 15.62
C LEU A 302 12.31 9.10 16.78
N GLN A 303 11.30 9.94 16.50
CA GLN A 303 10.33 10.37 17.51
C GLN A 303 9.61 9.17 18.12
N LEU A 304 9.03 8.31 17.28
CA LEU A 304 8.30 7.12 17.72
C LEU A 304 9.18 6.14 18.53
N LEU A 305 10.43 5.95 18.10
CA LEU A 305 11.40 5.12 18.84
C LEU A 305 11.66 5.68 20.23
N ARG A 306 11.84 7.01 20.36
CA ARG A 306 12.03 7.66 21.65
C ARG A 306 10.77 7.63 22.52
N GLU A 307 9.60 7.79 21.94
CA GLU A 307 8.32 7.66 22.65
C GLU A 307 8.12 6.26 23.23
N ARG A 308 8.44 5.21 22.45
CA ARG A 308 8.30 3.81 22.88
C ARG A 308 9.38 3.36 23.87
N ASN A 309 10.62 3.84 23.72
CA ASN A 309 11.78 3.32 24.45
C ASN A 309 12.38 4.31 25.46
N SER A 310 11.80 5.51 25.61
CA SER A 310 12.31 6.58 26.47
C SER A 310 13.79 6.89 26.17
N ASP A 311 14.55 7.38 27.16
CA ASP A 311 15.96 7.74 26.97
C ASP A 311 16.91 6.54 26.82
N ALA A 312 16.42 5.29 26.90
CA ALA A 312 17.25 4.10 26.67
C ALA A 312 17.78 4.04 25.24
N VAL A 313 17.02 4.56 24.27
CA VAL A 313 17.40 4.58 22.85
C VAL A 313 18.53 5.56 22.54
N LEU A 314 18.86 6.49 23.44
CA LEU A 314 19.89 7.50 23.17
C LEU A 314 21.28 6.89 23.01
N ARG A 315 21.56 5.78 23.69
CA ARG A 315 22.84 5.04 23.58
C ARG A 315 22.87 4.07 22.41
N ASP A 316 21.79 3.98 21.65
CA ASP A 316 21.66 3.07 20.52
C ASP A 316 22.40 3.64 19.29
N LYS A 317 23.43 2.92 18.84
CA LYS A 317 24.25 3.33 17.69
C LYS A 317 23.44 3.46 16.40
N GLU A 318 22.41 2.63 16.20
CA GLU A 318 21.55 2.70 15.02
C GLU A 318 20.64 3.93 15.06
N PHE A 319 20.13 4.28 16.25
CA PHE A 319 19.37 5.51 16.46
C PHE A 319 20.23 6.74 16.16
N GLN A 320 21.45 6.79 16.71
CA GLN A 320 22.40 7.88 16.49
C GLN A 320 22.77 8.03 15.02
N ARG A 321 22.99 6.92 14.29
CA ARG A 321 23.27 6.94 12.85
C ARG A 321 22.13 7.54 12.05
N LEU A 322 20.90 7.12 12.30
CA LEU A 322 19.72 7.66 11.59
C LEU A 322 19.47 9.12 11.93
N TRP A 323 19.73 9.52 13.18
CA TRP A 323 19.68 10.91 13.62
C TRP A 323 20.73 11.76 12.87
N ALA A 324 21.99 11.31 12.85
CA ALA A 324 23.09 12.02 12.18
C ALA A 324 22.82 12.16 10.68
N HIS A 325 22.37 11.09 10.02
CA HIS A 325 21.99 11.13 8.61
C HIS A 325 20.88 12.16 8.34
N SER A 326 19.85 12.20 9.18
CA SER A 326 18.76 13.18 9.05
C SER A 326 19.26 14.61 9.29
N ALA A 327 20.15 14.81 10.26
CA ALA A 327 20.76 16.10 10.57
C ALA A 327 21.62 16.60 9.40
N GLU A 328 22.51 15.77 8.88
CA GLU A 328 23.35 16.08 7.71
C GLU A 328 22.51 16.43 6.48
N PHE A 329 21.47 15.63 6.21
CA PHE A 329 20.56 15.87 5.09
C PHE A 329 19.83 17.22 5.21
N LEU A 330 19.32 17.55 6.40
CA LEU A 330 18.63 18.80 6.67
C LEU A 330 19.58 20.00 6.60
N LEU A 331 20.78 19.89 7.18
CA LEU A 331 21.80 20.95 7.16
C LEU A 331 22.30 21.21 5.73
N ALA A 332 22.63 20.16 4.97
CA ALA A 332 23.09 20.30 3.60
C ALA A 332 22.08 21.07 2.71
N ARG A 333 20.78 20.97 3.02
CA ARG A 333 19.70 21.61 2.26
C ARG A 333 19.27 22.97 2.79
N SER A 334 19.32 23.17 4.11
CA SER A 334 18.62 24.26 4.81
C SER A 334 19.40 24.81 6.01
N GLU A 335 20.72 24.66 6.07
CA GLU A 335 21.55 25.32 7.11
C GLU A 335 21.51 26.85 7.01
N GLN A 336 21.31 27.39 5.79
CA GLN A 336 21.17 28.82 5.52
C GLN A 336 19.80 29.12 4.87
N PRO A 337 19.19 30.28 5.16
CA PRO A 337 17.97 30.71 4.49
C PRO A 337 18.19 30.85 2.96
N PRO A 338 17.19 30.52 2.13
CA PRO A 338 17.24 30.79 0.70
C PRO A 338 17.45 32.28 0.42
N GLU A 339 18.41 32.61 -0.43
CA GLU A 339 18.70 33.99 -0.82
C GLU A 339 17.56 34.56 -1.67
N SER A 340 17.05 35.73 -1.28
CA SER A 340 16.04 36.43 -2.09
C SER A 340 16.65 36.86 -3.42
N PRO A 341 15.98 36.59 -4.57
CA PRO A 341 16.38 37.15 -5.85
C PRO A 341 16.49 38.67 -5.78
N LYS A 342 17.62 39.21 -6.25
CA LYS A 342 17.92 40.66 -6.21
C LYS A 342 17.11 41.44 -7.23
N ASP A 343 16.77 40.80 -8.35
CA ASP A 343 16.06 41.39 -9.48
C ASP A 343 15.10 40.36 -10.12
N TRP A 344 14.57 40.67 -11.31
CA TRP A 344 13.70 39.79 -12.09
C TRP A 344 14.45 39.08 -13.22
N ARG A 345 15.78 39.02 -13.19
CA ARG A 345 16.56 38.34 -14.19
C ARG A 345 16.41 36.82 -14.02
N LEU A 346 16.14 36.14 -15.13
CA LEU A 346 16.13 34.68 -15.23
C LEU A 346 17.32 34.29 -16.11
N ASP A 347 18.38 33.75 -15.50
CA ASP A 347 19.55 33.28 -16.23
C ASP A 347 19.20 32.03 -17.05
N VAL A 348 18.98 32.22 -18.35
CA VAL A 348 18.65 31.15 -19.30
C VAL A 348 19.43 31.31 -20.60
N LYS A 349 19.79 30.18 -21.20
CA LYS A 349 20.26 30.09 -22.58
C LYS A 349 19.26 29.27 -23.39
N ILE A 350 18.46 29.94 -24.22
CA ILE A 350 17.49 29.30 -25.12
C ILE A 350 18.26 28.83 -26.36
N ALA A 351 18.14 27.54 -26.69
CA ALA A 351 18.91 26.95 -27.78
C ALA A 351 18.42 27.39 -29.18
N CYS A 352 17.12 27.64 -29.31
CA CYS A 352 16.51 28.09 -30.55
C CYS A 352 16.93 29.52 -30.90
N GLN A 353 17.25 29.77 -32.17
CA GLN A 353 17.76 31.05 -32.66
C GLN A 353 16.72 31.90 -33.40
N CYS A 354 15.45 31.49 -33.41
CA CYS A 354 14.39 32.26 -34.06
C CYS A 354 14.18 33.61 -33.35
N ASP A 355 13.60 34.59 -34.08
CA ASP A 355 13.42 35.96 -33.57
C ASP A 355 12.63 35.99 -32.25
N ASP A 356 11.56 35.20 -32.15
CA ASP A 356 10.74 35.10 -30.94
C ASP A 356 11.53 34.57 -29.74
N CYS A 357 12.40 33.57 -29.95
CA CYS A 357 13.24 33.01 -28.88
C CYS A 357 14.34 33.97 -28.45
N ARG A 358 14.89 34.76 -29.38
CA ARG A 358 15.84 35.82 -29.05
C ARG A 358 15.17 36.93 -28.23
N GLU A 359 13.95 37.31 -28.59
CA GLU A 359 13.14 38.26 -27.83
C GLU A 359 12.77 37.70 -26.44
N LEU A 360 12.35 36.44 -26.36
CA LEU A 360 12.07 35.77 -25.08
C LEU A 360 13.30 35.68 -24.19
N GLN A 361 14.47 35.36 -24.74
CA GLN A 361 15.72 35.34 -23.97
C GLN A 361 16.11 36.75 -23.50
N ALA A 362 15.96 37.76 -24.33
CA ALA A 362 16.21 39.15 -23.94
C ALA A 362 15.28 39.58 -22.79
N PHE A 363 13.98 39.27 -22.91
CA PHE A 363 13.03 39.49 -21.82
C PHE A 363 13.41 38.73 -20.55
N ALA A 364 13.77 37.44 -20.65
CA ALA A 364 14.17 36.64 -19.51
C ALA A 364 15.38 37.24 -18.77
N LEU A 365 16.38 37.73 -19.51
CA LEU A 365 17.61 38.30 -18.96
C LEU A 365 17.47 39.75 -18.44
N ASP A 366 16.35 40.43 -18.72
CA ASP A 366 16.10 41.80 -18.23
C ASP A 366 15.83 41.81 -16.70
N PRO A 367 16.62 42.53 -15.89
CA PRO A 367 16.45 42.57 -14.45
C PRO A 367 15.22 43.38 -13.96
N ALA A 368 14.67 44.28 -14.79
CA ALA A 368 13.57 45.16 -14.41
C ALA A 368 12.22 44.69 -14.94
N SER A 369 12.19 44.15 -16.17
CA SER A 369 10.94 43.76 -16.82
C SER A 369 10.32 42.52 -16.21
N GLN A 370 9.08 42.65 -15.74
CA GLN A 370 8.29 41.57 -15.13
C GLN A 370 7.31 40.93 -16.11
N THR A 371 6.74 41.71 -17.03
CA THR A 371 5.73 41.24 -17.99
C THR A 371 6.12 41.66 -19.40
N HIS A 372 6.00 40.73 -20.34
CA HIS A 372 6.19 40.99 -21.77
C HIS A 372 5.03 40.43 -22.59
N ARG A 373 4.73 41.10 -23.70
CA ARG A 373 3.57 40.80 -24.54
C ARG A 373 4.03 40.48 -25.95
N PHE A 374 3.94 39.21 -26.33
CA PHE A 374 4.29 38.72 -27.68
C PHE A 374 3.04 38.68 -28.57
N ARG A 375 2.90 39.64 -29.48
CA ARG A 375 1.78 39.69 -30.44
C ARG A 375 2.14 38.92 -31.72
N VAL A 376 2.04 37.59 -31.67
CA VAL A 376 2.41 36.68 -32.78
C VAL A 376 1.30 35.69 -33.12
N LYS A 377 1.33 35.10 -34.31
CA LYS A 377 0.35 34.10 -34.78
C LYS A 377 0.42 32.81 -33.94
N GLN A 378 -0.62 31.96 -34.04
CA GLN A 378 -0.81 30.81 -33.15
C GLN A 378 0.38 29.84 -33.09
N GLU A 379 0.94 29.44 -34.23
CA GLU A 379 2.08 28.52 -34.29
C GLU A 379 3.31 29.06 -33.54
N ARG A 380 3.59 30.36 -33.72
CA ARG A 380 4.70 31.06 -33.02
C ARG A 380 4.45 31.18 -31.53
N ARG A 381 3.20 31.43 -31.10
CA ARG A 381 2.84 31.40 -29.67
C ARG A 381 3.03 30.01 -29.07
N GLN A 382 2.59 28.97 -29.77
CA GLN A 382 2.74 27.59 -29.30
C GLN A 382 4.21 27.18 -29.19
N HIS A 383 5.04 27.64 -30.12
CA HIS A 383 6.49 27.49 -30.02
C HIS A 383 7.05 28.15 -28.74
N LEU A 384 6.66 29.40 -28.45
CA LEU A 384 7.07 30.09 -27.22
C LEU A 384 6.62 29.36 -25.95
N HIS A 385 5.38 28.86 -25.90
CA HIS A 385 4.91 28.00 -24.79
C HIS A 385 5.86 26.81 -24.56
N GLN A 386 6.18 26.07 -25.62
CA GLN A 386 7.07 24.90 -25.54
C GLN A 386 8.47 25.27 -25.06
N GLN A 387 9.03 26.41 -25.47
CA GLN A 387 10.37 26.83 -25.03
C GLN A 387 10.38 27.23 -23.55
N ILE A 388 9.34 27.93 -23.08
CA ILE A 388 9.17 28.30 -21.67
C ILE A 388 9.11 27.03 -20.81
N ASP A 389 8.29 26.05 -21.20
CA ASP A 389 8.16 24.77 -20.48
C ASP A 389 9.46 23.95 -20.53
N ARG A 390 10.08 23.84 -21.72
CA ARG A 390 11.32 23.09 -21.94
C ARG A 390 12.45 23.62 -21.07
N HIS A 391 12.56 24.94 -20.93
CA HIS A 391 13.60 25.58 -20.12
C HIS A 391 13.18 25.79 -18.65
N ARG A 392 11.96 25.38 -18.26
CA ARG A 392 11.39 25.53 -16.91
C ARG A 392 11.55 26.96 -16.37
N LEU A 393 11.29 27.94 -17.22
CA LEU A 393 11.39 29.34 -16.81
C LEU A 393 10.36 29.66 -15.74
N ASP A 394 10.77 30.35 -14.67
CA ASP A 394 9.86 30.86 -13.65
C ASP A 394 9.05 32.03 -14.22
N MET A 395 8.05 31.73 -15.04
CA MET A 395 7.11 32.68 -15.58
C MET A 395 5.76 32.03 -15.90
N THR A 396 4.69 32.79 -15.70
CA THR A 396 3.38 32.48 -16.29
C THR A 396 3.39 32.87 -17.76
N HIS A 397 2.59 32.18 -18.55
CA HIS A 397 2.52 32.41 -19.98
C HIS A 397 1.12 32.07 -20.49
N VAL A 398 0.31 33.10 -20.69
CA VAL A 398 -1.14 32.97 -20.95
C VAL A 398 -1.48 33.68 -22.26
N THR A 399 -2.22 33.00 -23.13
CA THR A 399 -2.73 33.61 -24.37
C THR A 399 -3.98 34.43 -24.07
N GLU A 400 -3.90 35.74 -24.27
CA GLU A 400 -5.05 36.64 -24.21
C GLU A 400 -5.89 36.50 -25.50
N ARG A 401 -7.13 36.05 -25.35
CA ARG A 401 -8.02 35.70 -26.46
C ARG A 401 -8.79 36.92 -27.01
N ALA A 402 -8.08 38.01 -27.24
CA ALA A 402 -8.61 39.25 -27.80
C ALA A 402 -7.84 39.66 -29.07
N GLY A 403 -8.58 39.93 -30.15
CA GLY A 403 -8.04 40.36 -31.44
C GLY A 403 -7.32 39.27 -32.24
N SER A 404 -6.87 39.64 -33.45
CA SER A 404 -6.03 38.80 -34.32
C SER A 404 -4.84 39.62 -34.85
N PRO A 405 -3.60 39.14 -34.74
CA PRO A 405 -3.18 37.96 -33.97
C PRO A 405 -3.35 38.17 -32.45
N GLN A 406 -3.77 37.10 -31.75
CA GLN A 406 -3.84 37.06 -30.27
C GLN A 406 -2.46 37.23 -29.63
N THR A 407 -2.42 37.67 -28.38
CA THR A 407 -1.17 38.01 -27.67
C THR A 407 -0.83 36.97 -26.61
N LEU A 408 0.42 36.51 -26.56
CA LEU A 408 0.95 35.73 -25.42
C LEU A 408 1.50 36.71 -24.37
N VAL A 409 0.94 36.67 -23.17
CA VAL A 409 1.38 37.47 -22.03
C VAL A 409 2.24 36.60 -21.14
N CYS A 410 3.53 36.91 -21.07
CA CYS A 410 4.47 36.23 -20.20
C CYS A 410 4.75 37.12 -18.98
N SER A 411 4.54 36.62 -17.76
CA SER A 411 4.88 37.34 -16.54
C SER A 411 5.80 36.50 -15.66
N LYS A 412 7.00 37.01 -15.37
CA LYS A 412 7.99 36.35 -14.51
C LYS A 412 7.42 36.13 -13.12
N THR A 413 7.77 34.99 -12.54
CA THR A 413 7.39 34.61 -11.19
C THR A 413 8.63 34.34 -10.35
N ARG A 414 8.42 34.06 -9.07
CA ARG A 414 9.48 33.61 -8.15
C ARG A 414 9.22 32.19 -7.68
N ALA A 415 8.57 31.37 -8.52
CA ALA A 415 8.07 30.05 -8.13
C ALA A 415 9.17 29.12 -7.59
N THR A 416 10.40 29.16 -8.13
CA THR A 416 11.52 28.37 -7.60
C THR A 416 11.96 28.88 -6.23
N TYR A 417 12.09 30.20 -6.05
CA TYR A 417 12.42 30.79 -4.75
C TYR A 417 11.33 30.48 -3.71
N GLU A 418 10.05 30.61 -4.06
CA GLU A 418 8.92 30.28 -3.18
C GLU A 418 8.92 28.80 -2.77
N ARG A 419 9.18 27.88 -3.73
CA ARG A 419 9.38 26.45 -3.43
C ARG A 419 10.55 26.21 -2.49
N GLN A 420 11.67 26.91 -2.68
CA GLN A 420 12.83 26.83 -1.78
C GLN A 420 12.49 27.36 -0.38
N CYS A 421 11.77 28.47 -0.26
CA CYS A 421 11.32 29.00 1.03
C CYS A 421 10.34 28.07 1.73
N HIS A 422 9.40 27.46 1.00
CA HIS A 422 8.49 26.47 1.57
C HIS A 422 9.27 25.27 2.12
N ARG A 423 10.17 24.70 1.31
CA ARG A 423 11.01 23.58 1.72
C ARG A 423 11.91 23.93 2.91
N TYR A 424 12.50 25.12 2.92
CA TYR A 424 13.28 25.62 4.05
C TYR A 424 12.45 25.67 5.33
N LYS A 425 11.22 26.19 5.27
CA LYS A 425 10.31 26.21 6.44
C LYS A 425 9.99 24.80 6.95
N GLU A 426 9.67 23.88 6.05
CA GLU A 426 9.44 22.47 6.40
C GLU A 426 10.68 21.85 7.06
N ASP A 427 11.86 22.11 6.51
CA ASP A 427 13.12 21.59 7.05
C ASP A 427 13.42 22.13 8.43
N ILE A 428 13.25 23.44 8.66
CA ILE A 428 13.42 24.04 9.99
C ILE A 428 12.43 23.42 11.00
N ALA A 429 11.19 23.12 10.60
CA ALA A 429 10.25 22.41 11.45
C ALA A 429 10.73 20.98 11.79
N SER A 430 11.24 20.24 10.80
CA SER A 430 11.87 18.94 11.02
C SER A 430 13.12 19.01 11.91
N MET A 431 13.96 20.05 11.75
CA MET A 431 15.12 20.28 12.63
C MET A 431 14.68 20.56 14.07
N ALA A 432 13.59 21.29 14.27
CA ALA A 432 13.05 21.58 15.60
C ALA A 432 12.53 20.32 16.31
N VAL A 433 12.01 19.38 15.54
CA VAL A 433 11.63 18.05 16.03
C VAL A 433 12.85 17.18 16.30
N LEU A 434 13.87 17.20 15.42
CA LEU A 434 15.05 16.35 15.48
C LEU A 434 16.03 16.75 16.60
N TYR A 435 16.26 18.04 16.79
CA TYR A 435 17.19 18.60 17.77
C TYR A 435 17.03 18.07 19.20
N PRO A 436 15.81 18.03 19.79
CA PRO A 436 15.65 17.57 21.17
C PRO A 436 15.79 16.06 21.32
N LEU A 437 15.77 15.27 20.22
CA LEU A 437 15.77 13.80 20.27
C LEU A 437 17.09 13.18 20.74
N ILE A 438 18.17 13.97 20.84
CA ILE A 438 19.49 13.49 21.26
C ILE A 438 19.99 14.23 22.50
N GLY A 439 20.65 13.50 23.40
CA GLY A 439 21.24 14.01 24.65
C GLY A 439 22.72 14.39 24.52
N GLU A 440 23.47 14.40 25.64
CA GLU A 440 24.94 14.50 25.65
C GLU A 440 25.56 13.19 25.13
N MET A 441 26.30 13.27 24.03
CA MET A 441 26.77 12.14 23.21
C MET A 441 28.15 12.46 22.60
N ASP A 442 28.61 11.63 21.67
CA ASP A 442 29.85 11.80 20.90
C ASP A 442 30.01 13.21 20.29
N GLU A 443 31.25 13.65 20.14
CA GLU A 443 31.66 15.00 19.74
C GLU A 443 31.10 15.37 18.35
N ASP A 444 31.12 14.42 17.41
CA ASP A 444 30.57 14.60 16.06
C ASP A 444 29.06 14.87 16.07
N VAL A 445 28.32 14.12 16.90
CA VAL A 445 26.86 14.26 17.05
C VAL A 445 26.52 15.59 17.72
N GLN A 446 27.29 16.02 18.72
CA GLN A 446 27.11 17.34 19.34
C GLN A 446 27.39 18.47 18.36
N THR A 447 28.39 18.32 17.48
CA THR A 447 28.70 19.31 16.44
C THR A 447 27.53 19.48 15.47
N LEU A 448 26.94 18.38 15.00
CA LEU A 448 25.73 18.42 14.17
C LEU A 448 24.54 19.06 14.91
N ARG A 449 24.37 18.73 16.20
CA ARG A 449 23.29 19.30 17.02
C ARG A 449 23.42 20.81 17.19
N ALA A 450 24.63 21.31 17.43
CA ALA A 450 24.90 22.74 17.53
C ALA A 450 24.63 23.47 16.20
N ARG A 451 24.99 22.86 15.07
CA ARG A 451 24.69 23.40 13.73
C ARG A 451 23.20 23.45 13.45
N LEU A 452 22.43 22.41 13.83
CA LEU A 452 20.97 22.40 13.72
C LEU A 452 20.34 23.53 14.52
N GLU A 453 20.81 23.74 15.76
CA GLU A 453 20.30 24.83 16.60
C GLU A 453 20.59 26.21 15.99
N ALA A 454 21.81 26.43 15.51
CA ALA A 454 22.17 27.66 14.82
C ALA A 454 21.32 27.89 13.55
N ALA A 455 21.07 26.84 12.75
CA ALA A 455 20.23 26.92 11.56
C ALA A 455 18.77 27.29 11.89
N ARG A 456 18.21 26.72 12.97
CA ARG A 456 16.87 27.05 13.47
C ARG A 456 16.77 28.53 13.89
N GLN A 457 17.78 29.04 14.59
CA GLN A 457 17.81 30.44 15.05
C GLN A 457 17.95 31.46 13.91
N ARG A 458 18.50 31.06 12.75
CA ARG A 458 18.58 31.91 11.55
C ARG A 458 17.22 32.10 10.86
N CYS A 459 16.22 31.28 11.17
CA CYS A 459 14.90 31.41 10.57
C CYS A 459 14.23 32.72 11.04
N PRO A 460 13.82 33.63 10.12
CA PRO A 460 13.28 34.95 10.49
C PRO A 460 12.06 34.91 11.41
N GLN A 461 11.28 33.82 11.39
CA GLN A 461 10.10 33.64 12.25
C GLN A 461 10.46 33.40 13.73
N ALA A 462 11.66 32.88 14.03
CA ALA A 462 12.11 32.68 15.43
C ALA A 462 12.43 34.01 16.13
N LYS A 463 12.81 35.06 15.38
CA LYS A 463 13.06 36.39 15.93
C LYS A 463 11.78 37.11 16.38
N ALA A 464 10.63 36.80 15.79
CA ALA A 464 9.36 37.44 16.14
C ALA A 464 8.66 36.83 17.37
N ALA A 465 9.06 35.64 17.83
CA ALA A 465 8.51 34.98 19.02
C ALA A 465 9.37 35.20 20.29
N ALA A 466 10.52 35.88 20.15
CA ALA A 466 11.46 36.20 21.23
C ALA A 466 11.50 37.71 21.58
N THR A 467 10.51 38.47 21.08
CA THR A 467 10.19 39.87 21.43
C THR A 467 8.73 39.91 21.79
#